data_AF-A0A091I9T4-F1
#
_entry.id   AF-A0A091I9T4-F1
#
_cell.length_a   1.000
_cell.length_b   1.000
_cell.length_c   1.000
_cell.angle_alpha   90.00
_cell.angle_beta   90.00
_cell.angle_gamma   90.00
#
_symmetry.space_group_name_H-M   'P 1'
#
loop_
_entity.id
_entity.type
_entity.pdbx_description
1 polymer ?
#
loop_
_entity_poly.entity_id
_entity_poly.type
_entity_poly.pdbx_seq_one_letter_code
_entity_poly.pdbx_strand_id
1 'polypeptide(L)'
;SDRPEIQEEISKKDDRLLTLLKDVYVESRDPPVRVKDGGGEHLPRKQEEKRLTKLGHLGELDVKKVPKGKISLVEALTLLNNHKLQPEVWTAEKIAVEYSLELKEVHSLLEFFIPFAVREFPKDTKKAI
;
A
#
# COMPACT_ATOMS: atom_id res chain seq x y z
N SER A 1 36.18 14.19 -15.75
CA SER A 1 36.70 15.57 -15.76
C SER A 1 35.51 16.48 -15.96
N ASP A 2 34.93 16.99 -14.87
CA ASP A 2 33.91 18.03 -14.95
C ASP A 2 34.57 19.30 -15.50
N ARG A 3 33.95 19.93 -16.50
CA ARG A 3 34.41 21.20 -17.08
C ARG A 3 33.44 22.28 -16.59
N PRO A 4 33.70 22.87 -15.41
CA PRO A 4 32.77 23.81 -14.78
C PRO A 4 32.52 25.04 -15.66
N GLU A 5 33.46 25.40 -16.53
CA GLU A 5 33.36 26.51 -17.46
C GLU A 5 32.23 26.31 -18.49
N ILE A 6 31.99 25.06 -18.91
CA ILE A 6 30.93 24.71 -19.86
C ILE A 6 29.55 24.74 -19.19
N GLN A 7 29.46 24.25 -17.94
CA GLN A 7 28.21 24.28 -17.18
C GLN A 7 27.77 25.71 -16.86
N GLU A 8 28.73 26.60 -16.57
CA GLU A 8 28.45 28.00 -16.35
C GLU A 8 27.93 28.68 -17.62
N GLU A 9 28.51 28.38 -18.78
CA GLU A 9 28.09 28.95 -20.07
C GLU A 9 26.69 28.47 -20.49
N ILE A 10 26.34 27.20 -20.23
CA ILE A 10 24.99 26.65 -20.51
C ILE A 10 23.92 27.27 -19.59
N SER A 11 24.31 27.62 -18.36
CA SER A 11 23.39 28.21 -17.38
C SER A 11 23.18 29.71 -17.58
N LYS A 12 24.07 30.37 -18.34
CA LYS A 12 23.94 31.78 -18.68
C LYS A 12 22.88 31.99 -19.75
N LYS A 13 22.15 33.10 -19.60
CA LYS A 13 21.11 33.53 -20.52
C LYS A 13 21.74 34.08 -21.81
N ASP A 14 21.32 33.57 -22.95
CA ASP A 14 21.68 34.11 -24.27
C ASP A 14 20.63 35.16 -24.72
N ASP A 15 21.03 36.43 -24.71
CA ASP A 15 20.15 37.56 -25.08
C ASP A 15 19.82 37.60 -26.58
N ARG A 16 20.69 37.06 -27.44
CA ARG A 16 20.44 36.95 -28.89
C ARG A 16 19.36 35.91 -29.15
N LEU A 17 19.47 34.73 -28.53
CA LEU A 17 18.44 33.70 -28.61
C LEU A 17 17.11 34.19 -28.02
N LEU A 18 17.15 34.88 -26.88
CA LEU A 18 15.93 35.45 -26.29
C LEU A 18 15.23 36.41 -27.25
N THR A 19 15.98 37.24 -27.97
CA THR A 19 15.42 38.19 -28.92
C THR A 19 14.73 37.46 -30.07
N LEU A 20 15.37 36.43 -30.63
CA LEU A 20 14.78 35.59 -31.68
C LEU A 20 13.50 34.89 -31.22
N LEU A 21 13.45 34.39 -29.98
CA LEU A 21 12.27 33.72 -29.45
C LEU A 21 11.07 34.64 -29.25
N LYS A 22 11.30 35.95 -29.00
CA LYS A 22 10.22 36.94 -28.91
C LYS A 22 9.53 37.18 -30.25
N ASP A 23 10.27 37.03 -31.34
CA ASP A 23 9.75 37.24 -32.69
C ASP A 23 9.02 35.99 -33.25
N VAL A 24 9.09 34.86 -32.55
CA VAL A 24 8.39 33.62 -32.93
C VAL A 24 6.99 33.60 -32.28
N TYR A 25 5.97 33.76 -33.11
CA TYR A 25 4.57 33.57 -32.72
C TYR A 25 4.00 32.34 -33.40
N VAL A 26 3.37 31.46 -32.62
CA VAL A 26 2.70 30.25 -33.14
C VAL A 26 1.22 30.35 -32.82
N GLU A 27 0.40 30.37 -33.86
CA GLU A 27 -1.05 30.25 -33.78
C GLU A 27 -1.43 28.80 -34.10
N SER A 28 -1.87 28.03 -33.11
CA SER A 28 -2.48 26.72 -33.38
C SER A 28 -3.89 26.95 -33.89
N ARG A 29 -4.17 26.46 -35.10
CA ARG A 29 -5.50 26.45 -35.73
C ARG A 29 -6.23 25.13 -35.53
N ASP A 30 -5.66 24.26 -34.71
CA ASP A 30 -6.28 22.98 -34.43
C ASP A 30 -7.58 23.23 -33.65
N PRO A 31 -8.67 22.49 -33.98
CA PRO A 31 -9.85 22.51 -33.15
C PRO A 31 -9.44 22.20 -31.70
N PRO A 32 -10.01 22.88 -30.68
CA PRO A 32 -9.70 22.57 -29.31
C PRO A 32 -9.92 21.07 -29.12
N VAL A 33 -8.83 20.35 -28.83
CA VAL A 33 -8.89 18.93 -28.49
C VAL A 33 -9.85 18.86 -27.32
N ARG A 34 -11.01 18.25 -27.57
CA ARG A 34 -11.89 17.84 -26.47
C ARG A 34 -11.04 16.88 -25.67
N VAL A 35 -10.45 17.38 -24.58
CA VAL A 35 -9.94 16.54 -23.52
C VAL A 35 -11.17 15.77 -23.11
N LYS A 36 -11.30 14.52 -23.58
CA LYS A 36 -12.25 13.61 -22.98
C LYS A 36 -11.87 13.63 -21.52
N ASP A 37 -12.77 14.05 -20.64
CA ASP A 37 -12.60 13.83 -19.21
C ASP A 37 -12.13 12.38 -19.08
N GLY A 38 -10.88 12.21 -18.65
CA GLY A 38 -10.10 11.00 -18.85
C GLY A 38 -10.58 9.85 -17.97
N GLY A 39 -11.87 9.52 -18.01
CA GLY A 39 -12.43 8.32 -17.39
C GLY A 39 -11.96 7.02 -18.06
N GLY A 40 -11.03 7.08 -19.01
CA GLY A 40 -10.44 5.93 -19.68
C GLY A 40 -8.92 5.93 -19.56
N GLU A 41 -8.42 4.97 -18.79
CA GLU A 41 -7.12 4.28 -18.92
C GLU A 41 -5.80 5.05 -18.66
N HIS A 42 -5.79 6.38 -18.56
CA HIS A 42 -4.55 7.15 -18.31
C HIS A 42 -4.55 8.08 -17.08
N LEU A 43 -5.60 8.05 -16.26
CA LEU A 43 -5.48 8.59 -14.90
C LEU A 43 -4.56 7.66 -14.09
N PRO A 44 -3.59 8.19 -13.30
CA PRO A 44 -2.89 7.36 -12.34
C PRO A 44 -3.97 6.71 -11.46
N ARG A 45 -4.16 5.39 -11.63
CA ARG A 45 -5.09 4.59 -10.84
C ARG A 45 -4.84 4.98 -9.40
N LYS A 46 -5.88 5.45 -8.69
CA LYS A 46 -5.81 5.88 -7.28
C LYS A 46 -4.84 4.94 -6.57
N GLN A 47 -3.64 5.40 -6.26
CA GLN A 47 -2.59 4.51 -5.80
C GLN A 47 -3.08 3.93 -4.48
N GLU A 48 -3.41 2.64 -4.46
CA GLU A 48 -3.89 2.00 -3.24
C GLU A 48 -2.80 2.17 -2.19
N GLU A 49 -3.10 2.93 -1.13
CA GLU A 49 -2.17 3.13 -0.03
C GLU A 49 -1.84 1.77 0.57
N LYS A 50 -0.55 1.47 0.73
CA LYS A 50 -0.08 0.19 1.27
C LYS A 50 0.53 0.39 2.65
N ARG A 51 0.25 -0.54 3.55
CA ARG A 51 0.91 -0.70 4.84
C ARG A 51 1.93 -1.84 4.80
N LEU A 52 2.85 -1.83 5.75
CA LEU A 52 3.75 -2.96 5.97
C LEU A 52 2.97 -4.15 6.56
N THR A 53 3.40 -5.36 6.22
CA THR A 53 2.83 -6.59 6.80
C THR A 53 3.25 -6.78 8.24
N LYS A 54 2.34 -7.34 9.05
CA LYS A 54 2.54 -7.64 10.49
C LYS A 54 2.80 -9.13 10.67
N LEU A 55 3.86 -9.60 10.02
CA LEU A 55 4.09 -11.02 9.78
C LEU A 55 5.08 -11.66 10.77
N GLY A 56 5.73 -10.86 11.62
CA GLY A 56 6.64 -11.33 12.67
C GLY A 56 7.76 -12.20 12.10
N HIS A 57 7.86 -13.44 12.59
CA HIS A 57 8.86 -14.42 12.17
C HIS A 57 8.71 -14.90 10.72
N LEU A 58 7.54 -14.73 10.09
CA LEU A 58 7.35 -14.99 8.65
C LEU A 58 7.73 -13.77 7.79
N GLY A 59 8.33 -12.71 8.35
CA GLY A 59 8.63 -11.46 7.64
C GLY A 59 9.57 -11.58 6.43
N GLU A 60 10.23 -12.74 6.26
CA GLU A 60 11.08 -13.05 5.11
C GLU A 60 10.29 -13.49 3.87
N LEU A 61 8.97 -13.66 3.97
CA LEU A 61 8.09 -13.91 2.82
C LEU A 61 8.06 -12.72 1.85
N ASP A 62 7.83 -13.00 0.56
CA ASP A 62 7.82 -12.00 -0.53
C ASP A 62 6.79 -10.86 -0.33
N VAL A 63 5.73 -11.09 0.45
CA VAL A 63 4.66 -10.12 0.67
C VAL A 63 5.04 -9.15 1.80
N LYS A 64 5.79 -8.10 1.44
CA LYS A 64 6.23 -7.05 2.39
C LYS A 64 5.18 -5.96 2.64
N LYS A 65 4.24 -5.78 1.71
CA LYS A 65 3.25 -4.70 1.74
C LYS A 65 1.86 -5.20 1.39
N VAL A 66 0.85 -4.75 2.14
CA VAL A 66 -0.56 -5.06 1.93
C VAL A 66 -1.35 -3.75 1.78
N PRO A 67 -2.32 -3.65 0.86
CA PRO A 67 -3.18 -2.47 0.77
C PRO A 67 -3.91 -2.18 2.08
N LYS A 68 -4.08 -0.90 2.43
CA LYS A 68 -4.95 -0.50 3.54
C LYS A 68 -6.38 -1.00 3.29
N GLY A 69 -7.09 -1.36 4.36
CA GLY A 69 -8.39 -2.02 4.29
C GLY A 69 -8.32 -3.52 3.98
N LYS A 70 -7.13 -4.08 3.74
CA LYS A 70 -6.94 -5.51 3.47
C LYS A 70 -5.97 -6.14 4.47
N ILE A 71 -6.10 -7.45 4.64
CA ILE A 71 -5.21 -8.31 5.43
C ILE A 71 -4.85 -9.55 4.64
N SER A 72 -3.64 -10.06 4.83
CA SER A 72 -3.26 -11.38 4.33
C SER A 72 -3.90 -12.49 5.17
N LEU A 73 -3.95 -13.72 4.64
CA LEU A 73 -4.47 -14.87 5.37
C LEU A 73 -3.71 -15.12 6.68
N VAL A 74 -2.38 -14.97 6.66
CA VAL A 74 -1.55 -15.16 7.87
C VAL A 74 -1.88 -14.11 8.93
N GLU A 75 -2.04 -12.85 8.52
CA GLU A 75 -2.46 -11.78 9.43
C GLU A 75 -3.86 -12.01 9.99
N ALA A 76 -4.80 -12.46 9.16
CA ALA A 76 -6.17 -12.79 9.58
C ALA A 76 -6.16 -13.88 10.65
N LEU A 77 -5.48 -15.00 10.40
CA LEU A 77 -5.39 -16.09 11.38
C LEU A 77 -4.69 -15.64 12.67
N THR A 78 -3.65 -14.81 12.56
CA THR A 78 -2.90 -14.29 13.71
C THR A 78 -3.76 -13.37 14.57
N LEU A 79 -4.43 -12.38 13.97
CA LEU A 79 -5.26 -11.43 14.73
C LEU A 79 -6.46 -12.13 15.38
N LEU A 80 -7.07 -13.11 14.69
CA LEU A 80 -8.19 -13.88 15.23
C LEU A 80 -7.76 -14.75 16.41
N ASN A 81 -6.60 -15.39 16.30
CA ASN A 81 -6.05 -16.17 17.40
C ASN A 81 -5.69 -15.27 18.60
N ASN A 82 -5.11 -14.10 18.35
CA ASN A 82 -4.77 -13.15 19.39
C ASN A 82 -6.01 -12.60 20.11
N HIS A 83 -7.07 -12.24 19.36
CA HIS A 83 -8.35 -11.82 19.94
C HIS A 83 -8.99 -12.93 20.76
N LYS A 84 -8.95 -14.18 20.27
CA LYS A 84 -9.46 -15.35 21.01
C LYS A 84 -8.72 -15.59 22.33
N LEU A 85 -7.40 -15.40 22.35
CA LEU A 85 -6.58 -15.62 23.55
C LEU A 85 -6.65 -14.45 24.55
N GLN A 86 -6.72 -13.22 24.05
CA GLN A 86 -6.68 -12.00 24.87
C GLN A 86 -7.64 -10.93 24.30
N PRO A 87 -8.96 -11.10 24.42
CA PRO A 87 -9.95 -10.20 23.82
C PRO A 87 -9.88 -8.78 24.38
N GLU A 88 -9.56 -8.62 25.66
CA GLU A 88 -9.40 -7.31 26.33
C GLU A 88 -8.20 -6.51 25.79
N VAL A 89 -7.15 -7.20 25.32
CA VAL A 89 -5.94 -6.59 24.79
C VAL A 89 -6.03 -6.38 23.29
N TRP A 90 -6.67 -7.31 22.58
CA TRP A 90 -6.84 -7.30 21.13
C TRP A 90 -8.27 -6.92 20.75
N THR A 91 -8.72 -5.75 21.19
CA THR A 91 -10.07 -5.25 20.89
C THR A 91 -10.25 -4.95 19.40
N ALA A 92 -11.50 -4.80 18.96
CA ALA A 92 -11.83 -4.46 17.58
C ALA A 92 -11.20 -3.12 17.16
N GLU A 93 -11.17 -2.13 18.06
CA GLU A 93 -10.57 -0.81 17.83
C GLU A 93 -9.07 -0.92 17.62
N LYS A 94 -8.39 -1.71 18.46
CA LYS A 94 -6.95 -1.93 18.31
C LYS A 94 -6.64 -2.63 16.99
N ILE A 95 -7.39 -3.66 16.63
CA ILE A 95 -7.20 -4.40 15.37
C ILE A 95 -7.43 -3.48 14.17
N ALA A 96 -8.48 -2.67 14.19
CA ALA A 96 -8.79 -1.70 13.14
C ALA A 96 -7.61 -0.73 12.90
N VAL A 97 -7.05 -0.18 13.97
CA VAL A 97 -5.89 0.72 13.89
C VAL A 97 -4.64 -0.02 13.42
N GLU A 98 -4.32 -1.16 14.03
CA GLU A 98 -3.09 -1.92 13.79
C GLU A 98 -2.98 -2.42 12.33
N TYR A 99 -4.10 -2.84 11.75
CA TYR A 99 -4.17 -3.40 10.40
C TYR A 99 -4.78 -2.45 9.36
N SER A 100 -5.05 -1.19 9.74
CA SER A 100 -5.70 -0.19 8.88
C SER A 100 -7.00 -0.71 8.25
N LEU A 101 -7.84 -1.33 9.06
CA LEU A 101 -9.15 -1.87 8.67
C LEU A 101 -10.27 -0.95 9.13
N GLU A 102 -11.43 -1.03 8.47
CA GLU A 102 -12.63 -0.37 8.95
C GLU A 102 -13.19 -1.09 10.18
N LEU A 103 -13.53 -0.33 11.22
CA LEU A 103 -13.98 -0.88 12.50
C LEU A 103 -15.22 -1.79 12.32
N LYS A 104 -16.16 -1.40 11.45
CA LYS A 104 -17.35 -2.19 11.13
C LYS A 104 -16.98 -3.57 10.55
N GLU A 105 -16.03 -3.60 9.61
CA GLU A 105 -15.56 -4.85 9.00
C GLU A 105 -14.82 -5.72 10.02
N VAL A 106 -14.08 -5.11 10.96
CA VAL A 106 -13.44 -5.85 12.05
C VAL A 106 -14.48 -6.49 12.98
N HIS A 107 -15.56 -5.78 13.34
CA HIS A 107 -16.63 -6.38 14.14
C HIS A 107 -17.27 -7.56 13.41
N SER A 108 -17.60 -7.42 12.12
CA SER A 108 -18.14 -8.52 11.31
C SER A 108 -17.16 -9.69 11.20
N LEU A 109 -15.87 -9.41 11.06
CA LEU A 109 -14.83 -10.44 11.02
C LEU A 109 -14.77 -11.22 12.33
N LEU A 110 -14.77 -10.54 13.49
CA LEU A 110 -14.69 -11.18 14.79
C LEU A 110 -15.98 -11.94 15.17
N GLU A 111 -17.14 -11.47 14.72
CA GLU A 111 -18.43 -12.10 14.98
C GLU A 111 -18.66 -13.34 14.13
N PHE A 112 -18.38 -13.27 12.82
CA PHE A 112 -18.76 -14.31 11.87
C PHE A 112 -17.63 -15.25 11.47
N PHE A 113 -16.36 -14.90 11.71
CA PHE A 113 -15.24 -15.74 11.35
C PHE A 113 -14.58 -16.36 12.59
N ILE A 114 -14.94 -17.61 12.88
CA ILE A 114 -14.38 -18.36 14.00
C ILE A 114 -13.39 -19.41 13.44
N PRO A 115 -12.08 -19.29 13.70
CA PRO A 115 -11.12 -20.29 13.25
C PRO A 115 -11.34 -21.63 13.97
N PHE A 116 -10.97 -22.72 13.30
CA PHE A 116 -11.12 -24.08 13.83
C PHE A 116 -10.49 -24.21 15.22
N ALA A 117 -11.24 -24.78 16.17
CA ALA A 117 -10.71 -25.13 17.48
C ALA A 117 -10.03 -26.50 17.40
N VAL A 118 -8.72 -26.52 17.17
CA VAL A 118 -7.92 -27.74 17.26
C VAL A 118 -7.82 -28.13 18.73
N ARG A 119 -8.30 -29.34 19.06
CA ARG A 119 -8.08 -29.97 20.37
C ARG A 119 -7.04 -31.06 20.19
N GLU A 120 -5.90 -30.93 20.84
CA GLU A 120 -4.95 -32.03 20.93
C GLU A 120 -5.46 -33.03 21.96
N PHE A 121 -5.75 -34.25 21.51
CA PHE A 121 -6.06 -35.34 22.43
C PHE A 121 -4.75 -35.82 23.07
N PRO A 122 -4.73 -36.05 24.41
CA PRO A 122 -3.58 -36.65 25.05
C PRO A 122 -3.23 -37.95 24.34
N LYS A 123 -1.97 -38.10 23.90
CA LYS A 123 -1.49 -39.40 23.43
C LYS A 123 -1.34 -40.26 24.67
N ASP A 124 -2.14 -41.32 24.78
CA ASP A 124 -1.94 -42.34 25.82
C ASP A 124 -0.51 -42.88 25.70
N THR A 125 0.39 -42.40 26.56
CA THR A 125 1.69 -43.02 26.76
C THR A 125 1.44 -44.32 27.50
N LYS A 126 0.96 -45.34 26.80
CA LYS A 126 0.99 -46.72 27.28
C LYS A 126 2.46 -47.05 27.47
N LYS A 127 2.92 -47.01 28.72
CA LYS A 127 4.25 -47.48 29.11
C LYS A 127 4.35 -48.93 28.64
N ALA A 128 5.29 -49.21 27.74
CA ALA A 128 5.68 -50.57 27.42
C ALA A 128 6.22 -51.20 28.71
N ILE A 129 5.63 -52.33 29.09
CA ILE A 129 6.07 -53.18 30.20
C ILE A 129 7.14 -54.12 29.67
#